data_AF-A0AAX4PCS1-F1
#
_entry.id   AF-A0AAX4PCS1-F1
#
_cell.length_a   1.000
_cell.length_b   1.000
_cell.length_c   1.000
_cell.angle_alpha   90.00
_cell.angle_beta   90.00
_cell.angle_gamma   90.00
#
_symmetry.space_group_name_H-M   'P 1'
#
loop_
_entity.id
_entity.type
_entity.pdbx_description
1 polymer ?
#
loop_
_entity_poly.entity_id
_entity_poly.type
_entity_poly.pdbx_seq_one_letter_code
_entity_poly.pdbx_strand_id
1 'polypeptide(L)'
;MEDLEARKQRLAALTGGDKPSPAGRSKADLARRRRRLSQTAGLQTQQSREKEVSVATSGTGGSLPTDRTYNLGKCTICYSCSTHPGNDPGGMQKTNQDSWLVRENFGEKNMLLMGVYDGHGYEGEKVSRTIVSKLPGFMNESKEFITGNLREAFKYALPACNKSLKNSGVIETSLSGSTAVQALLYGDKSVLCANVGDSRAIVGVVESNGKTSVVELSHDHKPTNPEEQERIESNGGRVEPYMYEGEAIGPPRVWLRDEDTPGLCMSRSIGDSIAASVGVIADPDLVEHEFGPQDKYLVFMSDGIFEFISNEEVIEFIHKHAQQGLSPREVGKRLVKEARKKWQEEEEDVIDDCTAMVAYLTVEP
;
A
#
# COMPACT_ATOMS: atom_id res chain seq x y z
N MET A 1 11.34 -38.03 22.46
CA MET A 1 11.17 -38.53 21.08
C MET A 1 9.77 -39.07 20.98
N GLU A 2 8.84 -38.18 20.60
CA GLU A 2 7.45 -38.57 20.35
C GLU A 2 7.36 -39.26 18.99
N ASP A 3 6.58 -40.33 19.00
CA ASP A 3 6.51 -41.39 18.00
C ASP A 3 5.98 -40.87 16.65
N LEU A 4 6.76 -41.10 15.59
CA LEU A 4 6.50 -40.71 14.20
C LEU A 4 5.15 -41.26 13.70
N GLU A 5 4.67 -42.34 14.31
CA GLU A 5 3.45 -43.04 13.91
C GLU A 5 2.16 -42.40 14.44
N ALA A 6 2.23 -41.69 15.57
CA ALA A 6 1.11 -40.88 16.07
C ALA A 6 0.85 -39.63 15.19
N ARG A 7 1.90 -39.15 14.50
CA ARG A 7 1.82 -38.00 13.58
C ARG A 7 1.23 -38.38 12.22
N LYS A 8 1.45 -39.62 11.75
CA LYS A 8 0.85 -40.14 10.50
C LYS A 8 -0.64 -40.44 10.63
N GLN A 9 -1.10 -40.93 11.80
CA GLN A 9 -2.51 -41.25 12.00
C GLN A 9 -3.42 -40.01 12.11
N ARG A 10 -2.90 -38.85 12.53
CA ARG A 10 -3.66 -37.58 12.49
C ARG A 10 -3.81 -36.98 11.10
N LEU A 11 -2.90 -37.30 10.17
CA LEU A 11 -2.94 -36.83 8.78
C LEU A 11 -3.92 -37.63 7.92
N ALA A 12 -4.12 -38.92 8.21
CA ALA A 12 -5.05 -39.78 7.47
C ALA A 12 -6.55 -39.50 7.76
N ALA A 13 -6.87 -38.87 8.90
CA ALA A 13 -8.25 -38.49 9.24
C ALA A 13 -8.74 -37.21 8.55
N LEU A 14 -7.84 -36.45 7.89
CA LEU A 14 -8.15 -35.22 7.14
C LEU A 14 -8.41 -35.48 5.65
N THR A 15 -8.19 -36.71 5.16
CA THR A 15 -8.41 -37.11 3.77
C THR A 15 -9.54 -38.13 3.67
N GLY A 16 -10.77 -37.64 3.77
CA GLY A 16 -11.98 -38.47 3.64
C GLY A 16 -12.20 -38.98 2.21
N GLY A 17 -12.07 -40.31 2.07
CA GLY A 17 -12.85 -41.27 1.27
C GLY A 17 -13.59 -40.89 -0.03
N ASP A 18 -13.32 -41.68 -1.07
CA ASP A 18 -13.99 -41.79 -2.37
C ASP A 18 -15.53 -41.97 -2.33
N LYS A 19 -16.22 -41.27 -3.25
CA LYS A 19 -17.34 -41.72 -4.14
C LYS A 19 -18.05 -40.53 -4.85
N PRO A 20 -18.82 -40.78 -5.94
CA PRO A 20 -18.42 -41.03 -7.34
C PRO A 20 -18.59 -39.78 -8.24
N SER A 21 -18.07 -39.84 -9.47
CA SER A 21 -18.09 -38.75 -10.46
C SER A 21 -19.49 -38.34 -10.94
N PRO A 22 -19.73 -37.04 -11.17
CA PRO A 22 -20.58 -36.57 -12.27
C PRO A 22 -19.72 -35.92 -13.36
N ALA A 23 -19.91 -36.39 -14.58
CA ALA A 23 -19.25 -35.93 -15.78
C ALA A 23 -19.50 -34.43 -16.07
N GLY A 24 -18.46 -33.78 -16.63
CA GLY A 24 -18.57 -32.56 -17.42
C GLY A 24 -18.52 -31.23 -16.66
N ARG A 25 -17.31 -30.74 -16.34
CA ARG A 25 -17.03 -29.32 -16.06
C ARG A 25 -15.65 -28.94 -16.64
N SER A 26 -15.54 -27.72 -17.17
CA SER A 26 -14.44 -27.30 -18.06
C SER A 26 -13.12 -27.01 -17.31
N LYS A 27 -12.01 -27.03 -18.06
CA LYS A 27 -10.60 -26.99 -17.60
C LYS A 27 -10.14 -25.66 -16.95
N ALA A 28 -11.03 -24.69 -16.69
CA ALA A 28 -10.69 -23.45 -16.00
C ALA A 28 -10.80 -23.54 -14.45
N ASP A 29 -11.49 -24.55 -13.91
CA ASP A 29 -11.85 -24.61 -12.49
C ASP A 29 -10.77 -25.20 -11.57
N LEU A 30 -9.73 -25.84 -12.12
CA LEU A 30 -8.68 -26.52 -11.33
C LEU A 30 -7.45 -25.65 -11.03
N ALA A 31 -7.25 -24.54 -11.75
CA ALA A 31 -6.16 -23.59 -11.52
C ALA A 31 -6.47 -22.53 -10.43
N ARG A 32 -7.74 -22.29 -10.08
CA ARG A 32 -8.16 -21.29 -9.08
C ARG A 32 -8.05 -21.75 -7.62
N ARG A 33 -7.73 -23.02 -7.34
CA ARG A 33 -7.96 -23.66 -6.03
C ARG A 33 -6.77 -23.75 -5.07
N ARG A 34 -5.68 -23.01 -5.29
CA ARG A 34 -4.53 -22.92 -4.34
C ARG A 34 -3.99 -21.50 -4.15
N ARG A 35 -4.86 -20.49 -4.10
CA ARG A 35 -4.57 -19.23 -3.41
C ARG A 35 -4.99 -19.37 -1.94
N ARG A 36 -3.98 -19.29 -1.06
CA ARG A 36 -3.89 -19.26 0.42
C ARG A 36 -5.14 -19.58 1.29
N LEU A 37 -4.96 -20.54 2.21
CA LEU A 37 -5.87 -20.92 3.31
C LEU A 37 -5.34 -20.43 4.66
N SER A 38 -6.16 -19.71 5.45
CA SER A 38 -6.57 -20.07 6.84
C SER A 38 -7.13 -18.88 7.63
N GLN A 39 -8.20 -19.12 8.41
CA GLN A 39 -8.87 -18.19 9.33
C GLN A 39 -8.80 -18.76 10.76
N THR A 40 -8.70 -17.95 11.83
CA THR A 40 -9.66 -17.92 12.98
C THR A 40 -9.35 -16.89 14.10
N ALA A 41 -10.44 -16.23 14.52
CA ALA A 41 -10.83 -15.40 15.68
C ALA A 41 -9.93 -15.12 16.93
N GLY A 42 -9.78 -13.83 17.25
CA GLY A 42 -10.48 -13.15 18.38
C GLY A 42 -9.76 -12.96 19.74
N LEU A 43 -9.57 -11.70 20.19
CA LEU A 43 -9.86 -11.18 21.56
C LEU A 43 -9.48 -9.69 21.72
N GLN A 44 -10.36 -8.94 22.40
CA GLN A 44 -10.31 -7.48 22.68
C GLN A 44 -9.41 -7.13 23.88
N THR A 45 -8.72 -5.99 23.86
CA THR A 45 -8.29 -5.28 25.09
C THR A 45 -8.26 -3.76 24.93
N GLN A 46 -8.28 -3.10 26.09
CA GLN A 46 -8.81 -1.78 26.43
C GLN A 46 -7.94 -0.58 26.02
N GLN A 47 -8.59 0.56 25.75
CA GLN A 47 -7.97 1.86 25.51
C GLN A 47 -7.74 2.64 26.82
N SER A 48 -6.54 3.21 26.97
CA SER A 48 -6.25 4.31 27.90
C SER A 48 -6.03 5.60 27.11
N ARG A 49 -6.66 6.69 27.56
CA ARG A 49 -6.68 8.03 26.95
C ARG A 49 -5.41 8.82 27.24
N GLU A 50 -4.90 9.53 26.23
CA GLU A 50 -4.01 10.68 26.39
C GLU A 50 -4.43 11.87 25.51
N LYS A 51 -3.98 13.06 25.92
CA LYS A 51 -4.58 14.39 25.76
C LYS A 51 -4.43 15.00 24.35
N GLU A 52 -5.43 15.78 23.93
CA GLU A 52 -5.48 16.56 22.68
C GLU A 52 -4.47 17.71 22.67
N VAL A 53 -3.62 17.78 21.62
CA VAL A 53 -3.41 18.89 20.66
C VAL A 53 -2.65 18.30 19.43
N SER A 54 -2.97 18.79 18.22
CA SER A 54 -2.77 18.19 16.86
C SER A 54 -3.82 17.12 16.53
N VAL A 55 -4.70 17.40 15.55
CA VAL A 55 -5.75 16.46 15.15
C VAL A 55 -5.12 15.38 14.27
N ALA A 56 -4.50 14.41 14.93
CA ALA A 56 -4.02 13.17 14.34
C ALA A 56 -5.20 12.39 13.75
N THR A 57 -5.31 12.33 12.42
CA THR A 57 -6.25 11.43 11.73
C THR A 57 -5.50 10.30 11.06
N SER A 58 -5.74 9.08 11.53
CA SER A 58 -5.28 7.86 10.87
C SER A 58 -6.45 6.92 10.78
N GLY A 59 -6.61 6.26 9.65
CA GLY A 59 -7.72 5.34 9.41
C GLY A 59 -7.22 3.98 8.98
N THR A 60 -7.93 2.95 9.46
CA THR A 60 -7.64 1.55 9.17
C THR A 60 -8.96 0.93 8.70
N GLY A 61 -9.09 0.62 7.42
CA GLY A 61 -10.33 0.06 6.85
C GLY A 61 -11.55 0.99 6.80
N GLY A 62 -11.38 2.30 6.98
CA GLY A 62 -12.47 3.29 6.91
C GLY A 62 -12.07 4.58 6.20
N SER A 63 -12.99 5.14 5.42
CA SER A 63 -12.81 6.41 4.72
C SER A 63 -12.85 7.59 5.70
N LEU A 64 -12.18 8.70 5.35
CA LEU A 64 -12.31 9.96 6.07
C LEU A 64 -13.78 10.43 6.02
N PRO A 65 -14.41 10.78 7.17
CA PRO A 65 -15.84 11.03 7.21
C PRO A 65 -16.26 12.32 6.48
N THR A 66 -15.40 13.33 6.45
CA THR A 66 -15.61 14.64 5.81
C THR A 66 -14.31 15.11 5.17
N ASP A 67 -14.38 16.04 4.23
CA ASP A 67 -13.20 16.74 3.73
C ASP A 67 -12.52 17.54 4.86
N ARG A 68 -11.21 17.76 4.73
CA ARG A 68 -10.41 18.61 5.62
C ARG A 68 -9.62 19.61 4.79
N THR A 69 -9.31 20.75 5.40
CA THR A 69 -8.49 21.80 4.77
C THR A 69 -7.30 22.12 5.65
N TYR A 70 -6.11 22.12 5.07
CA TYR A 70 -4.87 22.53 5.71
C TYR A 70 -4.24 23.70 4.94
N ASN A 71 -3.77 24.72 5.65
CA ASN A 71 -3.10 25.88 5.05
C ASN A 71 -1.61 25.79 5.34
N LEU A 72 -0.85 25.38 4.34
CA LEU A 72 0.60 25.36 4.37
C LEU A 72 1.10 26.65 3.75
N GLY A 73 1.07 27.78 4.47
CA GLY A 73 1.60 29.06 3.95
C GLY A 73 0.91 29.49 2.65
N LYS A 74 1.60 29.31 1.51
CA LYS A 74 1.12 29.66 0.15
C LYS A 74 0.27 28.58 -0.51
N CYS A 75 0.11 27.41 0.12
CA CYS A 75 -0.65 26.29 -0.42
C CYS A 75 -1.80 25.92 0.51
N THR A 76 -3.04 26.06 0.02
CA THR A 76 -4.22 25.50 0.67
C THR A 76 -4.49 24.11 0.09
N ILE A 77 -4.56 23.11 0.97
CA ILE A 77 -4.78 21.71 0.63
C ILE A 77 -6.14 21.27 1.17
N CYS A 78 -7.11 21.02 0.31
CA CYS A 78 -8.41 20.44 0.67
C CYS A 78 -8.42 18.96 0.31
N TYR A 79 -8.55 18.05 1.27
CA TYR A 79 -8.30 16.63 1.04
C TYR A 79 -9.30 15.69 1.71
N SER A 80 -9.35 14.46 1.19
CA SER A 80 -10.06 13.34 1.80
C SER A 80 -9.42 12.00 1.42
N CYS A 81 -9.71 10.96 2.20
CA CYS A 81 -9.27 9.60 1.91
C CYS A 81 -10.48 8.68 1.78
N SER A 82 -10.56 7.95 0.67
CA SER A 82 -11.57 6.93 0.42
C SER A 82 -10.91 5.57 0.34
N THR A 83 -11.45 4.60 1.07
CA THR A 83 -10.93 3.23 1.08
C THR A 83 -12.09 2.24 1.12
N HIS A 84 -11.94 1.11 0.43
CA HIS A 84 -12.93 0.05 0.41
C HIS A 84 -12.26 -1.33 0.37
N PRO A 85 -12.68 -2.28 1.24
CA PRO A 85 -12.14 -3.64 1.21
C PRO A 85 -12.42 -4.31 -0.14
N GLY A 86 -11.42 -5.01 -0.65
CA GLY A 86 -11.53 -5.94 -1.76
C GLY A 86 -12.36 -7.18 -1.43
N ASN A 87 -12.36 -8.13 -2.35
CA ASN A 87 -13.06 -9.41 -2.22
C ASN A 87 -12.16 -10.56 -2.70
N ASP A 88 -12.23 -11.69 -2.00
CA ASP A 88 -11.63 -12.96 -2.42
C ASP A 88 -12.53 -13.70 -3.43
N PRO A 89 -12.01 -14.71 -4.15
CA PRO A 89 -12.78 -15.52 -5.10
C PRO A 89 -14.11 -16.00 -4.53
N GLY A 90 -15.17 -15.89 -5.33
CA GLY A 90 -16.54 -16.16 -4.89
C GLY A 90 -17.20 -15.01 -4.12
N GLY A 91 -16.59 -13.82 -4.10
CA GLY A 91 -17.16 -12.61 -3.54
C GLY A 91 -17.14 -12.56 -2.01
N MET A 92 -16.26 -13.33 -1.36
CA MET A 92 -16.09 -13.28 0.09
C MET A 92 -15.41 -11.96 0.46
N GLN A 93 -16.05 -11.17 1.33
CA GLN A 93 -15.44 -9.93 1.83
C GLN A 93 -14.18 -10.25 2.62
N LYS A 94 -13.06 -9.61 2.26
CA LYS A 94 -11.81 -9.70 3.02
C LYS A 94 -11.68 -8.54 4.01
N THR A 95 -10.80 -8.72 4.99
CA THR A 95 -10.38 -7.63 5.87
C THR A 95 -9.64 -6.61 5.02
N ASN A 96 -10.02 -5.33 5.11
CA ASN A 96 -9.25 -4.27 4.47
C ASN A 96 -7.87 -4.16 5.14
N GLN A 97 -6.82 -4.47 4.39
CA GLN A 97 -5.44 -4.42 4.83
C GLN A 97 -4.79 -3.06 4.52
N ASP A 98 -5.43 -2.21 3.73
CA ASP A 98 -5.00 -0.83 3.52
C ASP A 98 -5.18 0.04 4.78
N SER A 99 -4.21 0.90 5.00
CA SER A 99 -4.26 1.97 5.99
C SER A 99 -3.85 3.31 5.37
N TRP A 100 -4.22 4.41 6.03
CA TRP A 100 -3.80 5.74 5.62
C TRP A 100 -3.49 6.62 6.83
N LEU A 101 -2.61 7.59 6.62
CA LEU A 101 -2.11 8.50 7.66
C LEU A 101 -2.28 9.95 7.21
N VAL A 102 -2.82 10.79 8.10
CA VAL A 102 -2.69 12.24 8.02
C VAL A 102 -2.33 12.82 9.39
N ARG A 103 -1.23 13.57 9.47
CA ARG A 103 -0.83 14.34 10.65
C ARG A 103 -0.61 15.79 10.25
N GLU A 104 -1.58 16.62 10.62
CA GLU A 104 -1.46 18.08 10.53
C GLU A 104 -0.56 18.59 11.65
N ASN A 105 0.15 19.69 11.37
CA ASN A 105 1.11 20.31 12.28
C ASN A 105 2.19 19.31 12.76
N PHE A 106 2.70 18.53 11.80
CA PHE A 106 3.61 17.43 12.07
C PHE A 106 4.90 17.92 12.72
N GLY A 107 5.30 17.27 13.82
CA GLY A 107 6.47 17.66 14.60
C GLY A 107 6.37 19.04 15.25
N GLU A 108 5.14 19.51 15.53
CA GLU A 108 4.82 20.86 16.02
C GLU A 108 5.23 21.98 15.05
N LYS A 109 5.51 21.63 13.80
CA LYS A 109 5.85 22.55 12.72
C LYS A 109 4.64 22.74 11.80
N ASN A 110 4.60 23.81 11.01
CA ASN A 110 3.62 23.98 9.94
C ASN A 110 3.94 23.01 8.79
N MET A 111 3.68 21.72 9.01
CA MET A 111 3.94 20.62 8.11
C MET A 111 2.76 19.65 8.12
N LEU A 112 2.54 18.97 7.00
CA LEU A 112 1.48 17.98 6.83
C LEU A 112 2.10 16.66 6.37
N LEU A 113 2.01 15.62 7.20
CA LEU A 113 2.41 14.27 6.81
C LEU A 113 1.18 13.51 6.30
N MET A 114 1.24 12.98 5.08
CA MET A 114 0.18 12.20 4.43
C MET A 114 0.74 10.88 3.90
N GLY A 115 -0.08 9.83 3.80
CA GLY A 115 0.35 8.60 3.15
C GLY A 115 -0.70 7.50 3.09
N VAL A 116 -0.47 6.54 2.20
CA VAL A 116 -1.24 5.31 1.97
C VAL A 116 -0.30 4.11 2.12
N TYR A 117 -0.80 3.05 2.73
CA TYR A 117 -0.05 1.85 3.10
C TYR A 117 -0.90 0.64 2.73
N ASP A 118 -0.50 -0.05 1.68
CA ASP A 118 -1.16 -1.24 1.16
C ASP A 118 -0.62 -2.44 1.92
N GLY A 119 -1.48 -3.17 2.63
CA GLY A 119 -1.06 -4.29 3.47
C GLY A 119 -1.30 -5.60 2.76
N HIS A 120 -0.36 -6.55 2.87
CA HIS A 120 -0.51 -7.87 2.24
C HIS A 120 -0.05 -8.99 3.16
N GLY A 121 -0.48 -10.21 2.82
CA GLY A 121 -0.17 -11.41 3.58
C GLY A 121 -1.13 -11.66 4.74
N TYR A 122 -0.76 -12.59 5.62
CA TYR A 122 -1.68 -13.08 6.65
C TYR A 122 -2.06 -12.01 7.67
N GLU A 123 -1.11 -11.14 8.02
CA GLU A 123 -1.29 -10.05 8.98
C GLU A 123 -0.97 -8.67 8.35
N GLY A 124 -1.18 -8.53 7.05
CA GLY A 124 -0.92 -7.29 6.30
C GLY A 124 -1.60 -6.07 6.92
N GLU A 125 -2.82 -6.23 7.44
CA GLU A 125 -3.52 -5.16 8.14
C GLU A 125 -2.81 -4.76 9.44
N LYS A 126 -2.13 -5.68 10.13
CA LYS A 126 -1.38 -5.34 11.34
C LYS A 126 -0.08 -4.63 10.98
N VAL A 127 0.55 -5.02 9.88
CA VAL A 127 1.77 -4.37 9.37
C VAL A 127 1.45 -2.91 8.98
N SER A 128 0.48 -2.68 8.09
CA SER A 128 0.09 -1.35 7.63
C SER A 128 -0.33 -0.43 8.79
N ARG A 129 -1.11 -0.95 9.75
CA ARG A 129 -1.50 -0.23 10.96
C ARG A 129 -0.34 0.15 11.86
N THR A 130 0.63 -0.75 12.01
CA THR A 130 1.80 -0.49 12.85
C THR A 130 2.68 0.60 12.24
N ILE A 131 2.80 0.64 10.90
CA ILE A 131 3.49 1.71 10.20
C ILE A 131 2.82 3.05 10.51
N VAL A 132 1.51 3.15 10.27
CA VAL A 132 0.72 4.36 10.56
C VAL A 132 0.84 4.80 12.03
N SER A 133 0.95 3.85 12.96
CA SER A 133 1.06 4.13 14.40
C SER A 133 2.46 4.58 14.82
N LYS A 134 3.53 3.97 14.30
CA LYS A 134 4.90 4.15 14.83
C LYS A 134 5.77 5.08 13.99
N LEU A 135 5.56 5.12 12.68
CA LEU A 135 6.37 5.90 11.75
C LEU A 135 6.46 7.40 12.11
N PRO A 136 5.36 8.08 12.50
CA PRO A 136 5.43 9.44 13.03
C PRO A 136 6.44 9.63 14.17
N GLY A 137 6.50 8.67 15.11
CA GLY A 137 7.41 8.70 16.25
C GLY A 137 8.87 8.55 15.80
N PHE A 138 9.16 7.54 14.99
CA PHE A 138 10.51 7.34 14.45
C PHE A 138 11.03 8.57 13.69
N MET A 139 10.16 9.24 12.95
CA MET A 139 10.54 10.46 12.23
C MET A 139 10.75 11.63 13.19
N ASN A 140 9.79 11.96 14.07
CA ASN A 140 9.89 13.10 14.97
C ASN A 140 11.06 13.00 15.95
N GLU A 141 11.37 11.79 16.43
CA GLU A 141 12.44 11.54 17.39
C GLU A 141 13.82 11.42 16.73
N SER A 142 13.90 11.37 15.40
CA SER A 142 15.17 11.29 14.68
C SER A 142 15.96 12.59 14.81
N LYS A 143 17.29 12.47 14.95
CA LYS A 143 18.19 13.63 14.95
C LYS A 143 18.09 14.39 13.63
N GLU A 144 17.84 13.68 12.53
CA GLU A 144 17.69 14.20 11.18
C GLU A 144 16.50 15.16 11.11
N PHE A 145 15.33 14.75 11.61
CA PHE A 145 14.15 15.61 11.61
C PHE A 145 14.30 16.81 12.55
N ILE A 146 14.88 16.61 13.74
CA ILE A 146 15.13 17.66 14.72
C ILE A 146 16.06 18.73 14.15
N THR A 147 17.10 18.31 13.43
CA THR A 147 18.07 19.21 12.76
C THR A 147 17.57 19.78 11.43
N GLY A 148 16.38 19.38 10.96
CA GLY A 148 15.75 19.89 9.74
C GLY A 148 16.16 19.16 8.46
N ASN A 149 16.89 18.05 8.53
CA ASN A 149 17.22 17.22 7.38
C ASN A 149 16.10 16.21 7.10
N LEU A 150 15.05 16.67 6.40
CA LEU A 150 13.83 15.89 6.14
C LEU A 150 14.10 14.65 5.26
N ARG A 151 15.04 14.74 4.30
CA ARG A 151 15.42 13.60 3.44
C ARG A 151 16.00 12.45 4.25
N GLU A 152 16.97 12.75 5.11
CA GLU A 152 17.58 11.73 5.95
C GLU A 152 16.60 11.23 7.04
N ALA A 153 15.66 12.08 7.49
CA ALA A 153 14.60 11.63 8.40
C ALA A 153 13.70 10.55 7.78
N PHE A 154 13.31 10.68 6.50
CA PHE A 154 12.57 9.63 5.79
C PHE A 154 13.39 8.36 5.60
N LYS A 155 14.65 8.50 5.16
CA LYS A 155 15.57 7.35 4.99
C LYS A 155 15.81 6.60 6.30
N TYR A 156 15.74 7.28 7.44
CA TYR A 156 15.84 6.65 8.74
C TYR A 156 14.52 5.99 9.17
N ALA A 157 13.40 6.71 9.10
CA ALA A 157 12.16 6.33 9.80
C ALA A 157 11.53 5.03 9.27
N LEU A 158 11.53 4.80 7.95
CA LEU A 158 10.94 3.61 7.35
C LEU A 158 11.74 2.33 7.68
N PRO A 159 13.08 2.27 7.48
CA PRO A 159 13.90 1.16 7.96
C PRO A 159 13.83 0.95 9.48
N ALA A 160 13.80 2.02 10.28
CA ALA A 160 13.64 1.92 11.73
C ALA A 160 12.29 1.28 12.11
N CYS A 161 11.21 1.67 11.44
CA CYS A 161 9.89 1.07 11.60
C CYS A 161 9.89 -0.41 11.22
N ASN A 162 10.51 -0.77 10.08
CA ASN A 162 10.66 -2.17 9.64
C ASN A 162 11.42 -3.02 10.67
N LYS A 163 12.53 -2.49 11.20
CA LYS A 163 13.30 -3.17 12.25
C LYS A 163 12.50 -3.34 13.54
N SER A 164 11.73 -2.32 13.95
CA SER A 164 10.85 -2.40 15.12
C SER A 164 9.77 -3.47 14.96
N LEU A 165 9.17 -3.56 13.77
CA LEU A 165 8.18 -4.58 13.41
C LEU A 165 8.76 -5.99 13.55
N LYS A 166 9.87 -6.25 12.86
CA LYS A 166 10.56 -7.55 12.88
C LYS A 166 11.00 -7.97 14.28
N ASN A 167 11.55 -7.04 15.06
CA ASN A 167 12.04 -7.33 16.41
C ASN A 167 10.93 -7.51 17.45
N SER A 168 9.71 -7.01 17.20
CA SER A 168 8.62 -7.14 18.17
C SER A 168 8.20 -8.60 18.39
N GLY A 169 8.29 -9.45 17.35
CA GLY A 169 7.79 -10.83 17.37
C GLY A 169 6.28 -10.95 17.59
N VAL A 170 5.55 -9.82 17.62
CA VAL A 170 4.09 -9.78 17.86
C VAL A 170 3.31 -10.01 16.57
N ILE A 171 3.86 -9.55 15.44
CA ILE A 171 3.26 -9.66 14.11
C ILE A 171 4.08 -10.65 13.28
N GLU A 172 3.40 -11.58 12.61
CA GLU A 172 4.01 -12.52 11.66
C GLU A 172 4.41 -11.75 10.40
N THR A 173 5.71 -11.54 10.22
CA THR A 173 6.26 -10.75 9.11
C THR A 173 7.02 -11.60 8.11
N SER A 174 6.96 -12.93 8.14
CA SER A 174 7.64 -13.80 7.17
C SER A 174 7.06 -13.62 5.79
N LEU A 175 5.71 -13.61 5.70
CA LEU A 175 4.94 -13.47 4.47
C LEU A 175 3.90 -12.34 4.52
N SER A 176 3.93 -11.54 5.59
CA SER A 176 3.11 -10.33 5.71
C SER A 176 3.98 -9.09 5.62
N GLY A 177 3.46 -8.11 4.91
CA GLY A 177 4.15 -6.86 4.66
C GLY A 177 3.20 -5.74 4.34
N SER A 178 3.77 -4.59 4.01
CA SER A 178 3.03 -3.46 3.49
C SER A 178 3.92 -2.56 2.64
N THR A 179 3.34 -1.92 1.63
CA THR A 179 3.92 -0.75 0.96
C THR A 179 3.88 0.46 1.90
N ALA A 180 4.58 1.52 1.51
CA ALA A 180 4.44 2.83 2.12
C ALA A 180 4.74 3.91 1.09
N VAL A 181 3.69 4.59 0.62
CA VAL A 181 3.84 5.86 -0.11
C VAL A 181 3.35 6.99 0.78
N GLN A 182 4.26 7.90 1.11
CA GLN A 182 3.98 8.99 2.04
C GLN A 182 4.71 10.25 1.63
N ALA A 183 4.20 11.41 2.03
CA ALA A 183 4.90 12.66 1.83
C ALA A 183 4.75 13.61 3.00
N LEU A 184 5.80 14.40 3.20
CA LEU A 184 5.79 15.56 4.09
C LEU A 184 5.64 16.80 3.24
N LEU A 185 4.58 17.56 3.46
CA LEU A 185 4.42 18.89 2.89
C LEU A 185 4.96 19.93 3.88
N TYR A 186 5.81 20.84 3.41
CA TYR A 186 6.53 21.83 4.22
C TYR A 186 6.86 23.10 3.41
N GLY A 187 7.44 24.11 4.08
CA GLY A 187 8.06 25.25 3.39
C GLY A 187 7.11 26.00 2.46
N ASP A 188 5.88 26.23 2.91
CA ASP A 188 4.80 26.97 2.24
C ASP A 188 4.22 26.36 0.94
N LYS A 189 4.94 25.48 0.26
CA LYS A 189 4.48 24.86 -1.01
C LYS A 189 5.35 23.70 -1.47
N SER A 190 6.17 23.10 -0.60
CA SER A 190 7.00 21.96 -0.98
C SER A 190 6.39 20.64 -0.52
N VAL A 191 6.63 19.58 -1.26
CA VAL A 191 6.31 18.20 -0.89
C VAL A 191 7.53 17.31 -1.09
N LEU A 192 7.89 16.55 -0.07
CA LEU A 192 8.90 15.49 -0.15
C LEU A 192 8.22 14.15 0.02
N CYS A 193 8.13 13.39 -1.07
CA CYS A 193 7.57 12.06 -1.14
C CYS A 193 8.64 11.01 -0.85
N ALA A 194 8.27 9.97 -0.11
CA ALA A 194 9.05 8.78 0.18
C ALA A 194 8.22 7.55 -0.17
N ASN A 195 8.72 6.71 -1.09
CA ASN A 195 8.04 5.51 -1.54
C ASN A 195 8.81 4.23 -1.19
N VAL A 196 8.09 3.20 -0.74
CA VAL A 196 8.55 1.82 -0.56
C VAL A 196 7.45 0.90 -1.10
N GLY A 197 7.78 0.08 -2.10
CA GLY A 197 6.81 -0.78 -2.78
C GLY A 197 6.22 -0.13 -4.03
N ASP A 198 5.01 -0.54 -4.40
CA ASP A 198 4.38 -0.20 -5.66
C ASP A 198 3.11 0.63 -5.54
N SER A 199 2.73 1.09 -4.35
CA SER A 199 1.76 2.20 -4.21
C SER A 199 2.31 3.50 -4.79
N ARG A 200 1.42 4.44 -5.17
CA ARG A 200 1.79 5.64 -5.94
C ARG A 200 1.37 6.95 -5.29
N ALA A 201 2.19 7.98 -5.50
CA ALA A 201 1.89 9.38 -5.28
C ALA A 201 2.13 10.17 -6.58
N ILE A 202 1.15 10.99 -6.97
CA ILE A 202 1.23 11.82 -8.18
C ILE A 202 0.67 13.22 -7.94
N VAL A 203 1.15 14.17 -8.73
CA VAL A 203 0.58 15.52 -8.85
C VAL A 203 -0.13 15.64 -10.19
N GLY A 204 -1.37 16.12 -10.15
CA GLY A 204 -2.13 16.48 -11.33
C GLY A 204 -1.99 17.96 -11.64
N VAL A 205 -1.48 18.25 -12.84
CA VAL A 205 -1.25 19.61 -13.35
C VAL A 205 -2.37 19.95 -14.32
N VAL A 206 -2.90 21.17 -14.24
CA VAL A 206 -3.87 21.70 -15.21
C VAL A 206 -3.19 22.79 -16.03
N GLU A 207 -2.99 22.50 -17.30
CA GLU A 207 -2.35 23.39 -18.26
C GLU A 207 -3.24 24.59 -18.60
N SER A 208 -2.65 25.66 -19.16
CA SER A 208 -3.40 26.86 -19.55
C SER A 208 -4.51 26.60 -20.57
N ASN A 209 -4.39 25.53 -21.36
CA ASN A 209 -5.39 25.09 -22.33
C ASN A 209 -6.48 24.17 -21.73
N GLY A 210 -6.44 23.93 -20.41
CA GLY A 210 -7.37 23.06 -19.68
C GLY A 210 -7.06 21.57 -19.77
N LYS A 211 -6.00 21.15 -20.48
CA LYS A 211 -5.55 19.76 -20.48
C LYS A 211 -4.86 19.41 -19.16
N THR A 212 -4.96 18.15 -18.77
CA THR A 212 -4.28 17.61 -17.60
C THR A 212 -2.97 16.94 -17.99
N SER A 213 -1.97 17.05 -17.12
CA SER A 213 -0.72 16.29 -17.17
C SER A 213 -0.36 15.77 -15.77
N VAL A 214 0.60 14.85 -15.70
CA VAL A 214 0.99 14.16 -14.47
C VAL A 214 2.45 14.46 -14.15
N VAL A 215 2.74 14.73 -12.88
CA VAL A 215 4.10 14.65 -12.32
C VAL A 215 4.11 13.50 -11.32
N GLU A 216 4.96 12.51 -11.55
CA GLU A 216 5.12 11.36 -10.64
C GLU A 216 5.98 11.75 -9.43
N LEU A 217 5.46 11.51 -8.22
CA LEU A 217 6.22 11.68 -6.98
C LEU A 217 6.79 10.36 -6.46
N SER A 218 6.54 9.25 -7.16
CA SER A 218 7.00 7.91 -6.80
C SER A 218 7.06 7.05 -8.06
N HIS A 219 7.99 6.10 -8.07
CA HIS A 219 8.04 5.04 -9.07
C HIS A 219 7.86 3.68 -8.39
N ASP A 220 7.17 2.77 -9.06
CA ASP A 220 6.91 1.43 -8.52
C ASP A 220 8.21 0.65 -8.36
N HIS A 221 8.41 0.07 -7.18
CA HIS A 221 9.51 -0.85 -6.93
C HIS A 221 9.14 -2.26 -7.39
N LYS A 222 9.23 -2.49 -8.70
CA LYS A 222 8.96 -3.81 -9.30
C LYS A 222 10.23 -4.67 -9.30
N PRO A 223 10.11 -6.01 -9.11
CA PRO A 223 11.24 -6.94 -9.16
C PRO A 223 12.07 -6.86 -10.44
N THR A 224 11.43 -6.47 -11.56
CA THR A 224 12.04 -6.36 -12.89
C THR A 224 12.80 -5.05 -13.12
N ASN A 225 12.76 -4.09 -12.20
CA ASN A 225 13.56 -2.88 -12.34
C ASN A 225 15.05 -3.26 -12.25
N PRO A 226 15.93 -2.77 -13.15
CA PRO A 226 17.29 -3.29 -13.28
C PRO A 226 18.09 -3.33 -11.96
N GLU A 227 18.09 -2.22 -11.21
CA GLU A 227 18.82 -2.12 -9.93
C GLU A 227 18.19 -3.00 -8.83
N GLU A 228 16.87 -3.16 -8.87
CA GLU A 228 16.13 -3.99 -7.92
C GLU A 228 16.39 -5.48 -8.19
N GLN A 229 16.34 -5.89 -9.46
CA GLN A 229 16.64 -7.24 -9.90
C GLN A 229 18.08 -7.64 -9.56
N GLU A 230 19.05 -6.79 -9.91
CA GLU A 230 20.46 -7.03 -9.60
C GLU A 230 20.68 -7.20 -8.10
N ARG A 231 20.05 -6.35 -7.27
CA ARG A 231 20.13 -6.46 -5.81
C ARG A 231 19.56 -7.80 -5.33
N ILE A 232 18.43 -8.24 -5.85
CA ILE A 232 17.78 -9.49 -5.45
C ILE A 232 18.65 -10.69 -5.82
N GLU A 233 19.08 -10.78 -7.07
CA GLU A 233 19.87 -11.90 -7.59
C GLU A 233 21.25 -11.98 -6.91
N SER A 234 21.88 -10.83 -6.65
CA SER A 234 23.15 -10.75 -5.91
C SER A 234 23.04 -11.19 -4.45
N ASN A 235 21.85 -11.06 -3.84
CA ASN A 235 21.55 -11.58 -2.50
C ASN A 235 21.02 -13.02 -2.54
N GLY A 236 21.09 -13.69 -3.69
CA GLY A 236 20.74 -15.09 -3.86
C GLY A 236 19.25 -15.37 -4.01
N GLY A 237 18.43 -14.37 -4.29
CA GLY A 237 17.07 -14.57 -4.77
C GLY A 237 17.02 -14.85 -6.28
N ARG A 238 15.80 -14.97 -6.80
CA ARG A 238 15.51 -14.99 -8.23
C ARG A 238 14.30 -14.11 -8.55
N VAL A 239 14.29 -13.57 -9.75
CA VAL A 239 13.19 -12.75 -10.28
C VAL A 239 12.64 -13.40 -11.53
N GLU A 240 11.51 -14.10 -11.40
CA GLU A 240 10.87 -14.78 -12.52
C GLU A 240 9.37 -15.01 -12.26
N PRO A 241 8.56 -15.25 -13.30
CA PRO A 241 7.17 -15.66 -13.13
C PRO A 241 7.04 -16.97 -12.35
N TYR A 242 5.86 -17.23 -11.78
CA TYR A 242 5.59 -18.56 -11.24
C TYR A 242 5.44 -19.57 -12.39
N MET A 243 6.13 -20.70 -12.31
CA MET A 243 6.08 -21.74 -13.36
C MET A 243 5.13 -22.86 -12.96
N TYR A 244 4.13 -23.16 -13.80
CA TYR A 244 3.20 -24.27 -13.58
C TYR A 244 3.09 -25.09 -14.86
N GLU A 245 3.39 -26.39 -14.77
CA GLU A 245 3.38 -27.32 -15.92
C GLU A 245 4.22 -26.81 -17.12
N GLY A 246 5.28 -26.04 -16.86
CA GLY A 246 6.18 -25.47 -17.87
C GLY A 246 5.73 -24.11 -18.44
N GLU A 247 4.58 -23.60 -18.03
CA GLU A 247 4.04 -22.31 -18.46
C GLU A 247 4.27 -21.23 -17.40
N ALA A 248 4.61 -20.01 -17.85
CA ALA A 248 4.75 -18.85 -16.99
C ALA A 248 3.37 -18.28 -16.60
N ILE A 249 3.11 -18.14 -15.30
CA ILE A 249 1.87 -17.61 -14.75
C ILE A 249 2.16 -16.30 -14.03
N GLY A 250 1.51 -15.23 -14.50
CA GLY A 250 1.56 -13.90 -13.90
C GLY A 250 2.89 -13.18 -14.11
N PRO A 251 3.07 -12.02 -13.46
CA PRO A 251 4.28 -11.23 -13.59
C PRO A 251 5.46 -11.88 -12.84
N PRO A 252 6.71 -11.48 -13.16
CA PRO A 252 7.88 -11.84 -12.36
C PRO A 252 7.75 -11.40 -10.91
N ARG A 253 8.21 -12.27 -10.00
CA ARG A 253 8.13 -12.10 -8.55
C ARG A 253 9.47 -12.39 -7.90
N VAL A 254 9.64 -11.91 -6.67
CA VAL A 254 10.79 -12.24 -5.83
C VAL A 254 10.59 -13.61 -5.19
N TRP A 255 11.57 -14.49 -5.38
CA TRP A 255 11.62 -15.80 -4.77
C TRP A 255 12.97 -16.08 -4.13
N LEU A 256 12.99 -17.01 -3.17
CA LEU A 256 14.21 -17.70 -2.76
C LEU A 256 14.79 -18.50 -3.95
N ARG A 257 16.10 -18.75 -3.90
CA ARG A 257 16.83 -19.43 -4.98
C ARG A 257 16.18 -20.73 -5.43
N ASP A 258 15.92 -21.60 -4.47
CA ASP A 258 15.56 -23.01 -4.71
C ASP A 258 14.11 -23.32 -4.31
N GLU A 259 13.33 -22.31 -3.88
CA GLU A 259 11.97 -22.48 -3.37
C GLU A 259 11.00 -21.47 -4.01
N ASP A 260 9.78 -21.89 -4.33
CA ASP A 260 8.67 -21.03 -4.76
C ASP A 260 8.03 -20.30 -3.57
N THR A 261 8.86 -19.58 -2.82
CA THR A 261 8.47 -18.72 -1.70
C THR A 261 9.40 -17.51 -1.67
N PRO A 262 8.95 -16.29 -1.33
CA PRO A 262 7.57 -15.94 -0.95
C PRO A 262 6.66 -15.60 -2.13
N GLY A 263 7.20 -15.30 -3.32
CA GLY A 263 6.42 -14.91 -4.50
C GLY A 263 5.90 -13.48 -4.44
N LEU A 264 6.74 -12.55 -3.98
CA LEU A 264 6.37 -11.15 -3.76
C LEU A 264 6.38 -10.35 -5.08
N CYS A 265 5.35 -9.56 -5.35
CA CYS A 265 5.19 -8.76 -6.59
C CYS A 265 6.02 -7.46 -6.61
N MET A 266 6.67 -7.11 -5.51
CA MET A 266 7.40 -5.86 -5.30
C MET A 266 8.79 -6.16 -4.76
N SER A 267 9.75 -5.29 -5.07
CA SER A 267 11.16 -5.44 -4.67
C SER A 267 11.52 -4.68 -3.39
N ARG A 268 10.61 -3.83 -2.89
CA ARG A 268 10.74 -3.12 -1.62
C ARG A 268 9.45 -3.22 -0.84
N SER A 269 9.55 -3.46 0.47
CA SER A 269 8.40 -3.53 1.37
C SER A 269 8.84 -3.41 2.83
N ILE A 270 7.89 -3.09 3.71
CA ILE A 270 8.04 -3.19 5.15
C ILE A 270 7.45 -4.54 5.58
N GLY A 271 8.15 -5.30 6.42
CA GLY A 271 7.82 -6.70 6.70
C GLY A 271 8.58 -7.65 5.78
N ASP A 272 7.87 -8.65 5.24
CA ASP A 272 8.33 -9.68 4.29
C ASP A 272 9.75 -10.20 4.58
N SER A 273 9.98 -10.64 5.81
CA SER A 273 11.30 -11.02 6.30
C SER A 273 11.94 -12.18 5.53
N ILE A 274 11.15 -13.07 4.89
CA ILE A 274 11.68 -14.06 3.95
C ILE A 274 12.22 -13.37 2.70
N ALA A 275 11.43 -12.50 2.06
CA ALA A 275 11.88 -11.77 0.87
C ALA A 275 13.09 -10.87 1.18
N ALA A 276 13.13 -10.31 2.38
CA ALA A 276 14.23 -9.48 2.84
C ALA A 276 15.56 -10.25 2.97
N SER A 277 15.51 -11.57 3.16
CA SER A 277 16.72 -12.41 3.17
C SER A 277 17.41 -12.50 1.81
N VAL A 278 16.70 -12.14 0.73
CA VAL A 278 17.18 -12.20 -0.65
C VAL A 278 17.09 -10.84 -1.36
N GLY A 279 17.19 -9.73 -0.61
CA GLY A 279 17.38 -8.40 -1.19
C GLY A 279 16.13 -7.52 -1.28
N VAL A 280 14.99 -7.89 -0.69
CA VAL A 280 13.89 -6.94 -0.48
C VAL A 280 14.23 -5.98 0.67
N ILE A 281 14.13 -4.68 0.44
CA ILE A 281 14.53 -3.65 1.39
C ILE A 281 13.37 -2.71 1.75
N ALA A 282 13.51 -1.97 2.86
CA ALA A 282 12.53 -0.98 3.31
C ALA A 282 13.02 0.47 3.13
N ASP A 283 14.11 0.63 2.38
CA ASP A 283 14.73 1.92 2.08
C ASP A 283 13.87 2.67 1.05
N PRO A 284 13.46 3.92 1.35
CA PRO A 284 12.61 4.68 0.44
C PRO A 284 13.39 5.33 -0.69
N ASP A 285 12.75 5.40 -1.85
CA ASP A 285 13.10 6.39 -2.87
C ASP A 285 12.42 7.72 -2.53
N LEU A 286 13.14 8.83 -2.79
CA LEU A 286 12.70 10.18 -2.41
C LEU A 286 12.58 11.10 -3.63
N VAL A 287 11.40 11.70 -3.80
CA VAL A 287 11.15 12.74 -4.80
C VAL A 287 10.66 14.00 -4.11
N GLU A 288 11.25 15.15 -4.46
CA GLU A 288 10.85 16.44 -3.93
C GLU A 288 10.29 17.29 -5.06
N HIS A 289 9.18 17.96 -4.78
CA HIS A 289 8.48 18.82 -5.74
C HIS A 289 8.04 20.11 -5.04
N GLU A 290 8.20 21.24 -5.72
CA GLU A 290 7.68 22.52 -5.27
C GLU A 290 6.42 22.84 -6.06
N PHE A 291 5.30 23.01 -5.36
CA PHE A 291 4.01 23.23 -6.00
C PHE A 291 3.97 24.57 -6.73
N GLY A 292 3.49 24.52 -7.98
CA GLY A 292 3.19 25.70 -8.80
C GLY A 292 1.70 26.00 -8.88
N PRO A 293 1.30 27.20 -9.37
CA PRO A 293 -0.10 27.56 -9.57
C PRO A 293 -0.89 26.64 -10.51
N GLN A 294 -0.21 25.84 -11.34
CA GLN A 294 -0.84 24.86 -12.24
C GLN A 294 -1.08 23.51 -11.56
N ASP A 295 -0.44 23.24 -10.43
CA ASP A 295 -0.64 22.01 -9.66
C ASP A 295 -1.98 22.11 -8.95
N LYS A 296 -2.91 21.21 -9.30
CA LYS A 296 -4.29 21.24 -8.79
C LYS A 296 -4.63 20.04 -7.94
N TYR A 297 -3.92 18.94 -8.12
CA TYR A 297 -4.25 17.69 -7.45
C TYR A 297 -2.99 17.06 -6.87
N LEU A 298 -3.09 16.55 -5.64
CA LEU A 298 -2.13 15.62 -5.06
C LEU A 298 -2.89 14.35 -4.71
N VAL A 299 -2.39 13.20 -5.15
CA VAL A 299 -3.08 11.92 -5.01
C VAL A 299 -2.11 10.88 -4.47
N PHE A 300 -2.52 10.14 -3.43
CA PHE A 300 -1.85 8.92 -2.95
C PHE A 300 -2.79 7.74 -3.13
N MET A 301 -2.29 6.59 -3.59
CA MET A 301 -3.14 5.44 -3.91
C MET A 301 -2.42 4.09 -3.80
N SER A 302 -3.17 3.06 -3.40
CA SER A 302 -2.78 1.65 -3.51
C SER A 302 -2.98 1.12 -4.93
N ASP A 303 -2.39 -0.04 -5.24
CA ASP A 303 -2.46 -0.67 -6.57
C ASP A 303 -3.89 -1.02 -6.98
N GLY A 304 -4.76 -1.28 -6.00
CA GLY A 304 -6.19 -1.46 -6.22
C GLY A 304 -6.85 -0.32 -6.99
N ILE A 305 -6.27 0.89 -7.04
CA ILE A 305 -6.74 1.99 -7.88
C ILE A 305 -6.17 1.94 -9.30
N PHE A 306 -4.85 1.76 -9.46
CA PHE A 306 -4.15 2.01 -10.72
C PHE A 306 -3.72 0.74 -11.48
N GLU A 307 -4.05 -0.46 -10.98
CA GLU A 307 -3.83 -1.70 -11.71
C GLU A 307 -4.48 -1.66 -13.11
N PHE A 308 -5.68 -1.07 -13.21
CA PHE A 308 -6.46 -0.97 -14.44
C PHE A 308 -6.85 0.47 -14.82
N ILE A 309 -6.23 1.47 -14.20
CA ILE A 309 -6.44 2.89 -14.48
C ILE A 309 -5.08 3.58 -14.49
N SER A 310 -4.67 4.14 -15.62
CA SER A 310 -3.38 4.86 -15.73
C SER A 310 -3.35 6.14 -14.89
N ASN A 311 -2.14 6.65 -14.61
CA ASN A 311 -1.96 7.90 -13.86
C ASN A 311 -2.68 9.07 -14.54
N GLU A 312 -2.64 9.13 -15.88
CA GLU A 312 -3.31 10.14 -16.69
C GLU A 312 -4.83 10.04 -16.58
N GLU A 313 -5.39 8.82 -16.67
CA GLU A 313 -6.82 8.59 -16.50
C GLU A 313 -7.30 8.95 -15.09
N VAL A 314 -6.49 8.70 -14.05
CA VAL A 314 -6.81 9.12 -12.67
C VAL A 314 -6.92 10.64 -12.58
N ILE A 315 -5.95 11.39 -13.10
CA ILE A 315 -5.98 12.86 -13.06
C ILE A 315 -7.10 13.43 -13.93
N GLU A 316 -7.34 12.88 -15.12
CA GLU A 316 -8.46 13.29 -15.97
C GLU A 316 -9.80 13.05 -15.26
N PHE A 317 -9.96 11.89 -14.62
CA PHE A 317 -11.15 11.55 -13.84
C PHE A 317 -11.37 12.54 -12.70
N ILE A 318 -10.32 12.85 -11.93
CA ILE A 318 -10.40 13.80 -10.82
C ILE A 318 -10.75 15.19 -11.34
N HIS A 319 -10.06 15.66 -12.39
CA HIS A 319 -10.28 16.98 -12.95
C HIS A 319 -11.70 17.17 -13.46
N LYS A 320 -12.21 16.20 -14.23
CA LYS A 320 -13.58 16.19 -14.76
C LYS A 320 -14.63 16.32 -13.66
N HIS A 321 -14.45 15.60 -12.55
CA HIS A 321 -15.42 15.64 -11.44
C HIS A 321 -15.24 16.87 -10.55
N ALA A 322 -14.01 17.36 -10.36
CA ALA A 322 -13.75 18.61 -9.65
C ALA A 322 -14.41 19.80 -10.38
N GLN A 323 -14.37 19.84 -11.71
CA GLN A 323 -15.06 20.85 -12.52
C GLN A 323 -16.59 20.83 -12.37
N GLN A 324 -17.16 19.71 -11.97
CA GLN A 324 -18.59 19.58 -11.64
C GLN A 324 -18.92 20.03 -10.21
N GLY A 325 -17.92 20.51 -9.45
CA GLY A 325 -18.07 20.98 -8.08
C GLY A 325 -18.02 19.89 -7.02
N LEU A 326 -17.60 18.66 -7.37
CA LEU A 326 -17.50 17.56 -6.41
C LEU A 326 -16.31 17.74 -5.47
N SER A 327 -16.53 17.46 -4.20
CA SER A 327 -15.48 17.54 -3.19
C SER A 327 -14.45 16.40 -3.32
N PRO A 328 -13.24 16.53 -2.75
CA PRO A 328 -12.23 15.46 -2.76
C PRO A 328 -12.77 14.13 -2.26
N ARG A 329 -13.62 14.13 -1.22
CA ARG A 329 -14.31 12.94 -0.72
C ARG A 329 -15.25 12.31 -1.73
N GLU A 330 -16.05 13.11 -2.41
CA GLU A 330 -17.00 12.59 -3.41
C GLU A 330 -16.25 12.02 -4.62
N VAL A 331 -15.19 12.69 -5.06
CA VAL A 331 -14.33 12.23 -6.15
C VAL A 331 -13.58 10.97 -5.74
N GLY A 332 -12.96 10.92 -4.57
CA GLY A 332 -12.27 9.73 -4.06
C GLY A 332 -13.18 8.51 -3.98
N LYS A 333 -14.42 8.67 -3.50
CA LYS A 333 -15.41 7.58 -3.47
C LYS A 333 -15.78 7.09 -4.87
N ARG A 334 -15.91 8.01 -5.84
CA ARG A 334 -16.21 7.65 -7.23
C ARG A 334 -15.02 6.97 -7.90
N LEU A 335 -13.80 7.41 -7.63
CA LEU A 335 -12.58 6.79 -8.15
C LEU A 335 -12.43 5.37 -7.62
N VAL A 336 -12.58 5.15 -6.31
CA VAL A 336 -12.60 3.80 -5.71
C VAL A 336 -13.66 2.93 -6.35
N LYS A 337 -14.87 3.47 -6.59
CA LYS A 337 -15.94 2.71 -7.24
C LYS A 337 -15.59 2.33 -8.70
N GLU A 338 -14.97 3.25 -9.44
CA GLU A 338 -14.55 3.00 -10.82
C GLU A 338 -13.45 1.94 -10.89
N ALA A 339 -12.43 2.04 -10.02
CA ALA A 339 -11.38 1.04 -9.94
C ALA A 339 -11.94 -0.36 -9.66
N ARG A 340 -12.84 -0.49 -8.68
CA ARG A 340 -13.51 -1.77 -8.40
C ARG A 340 -14.32 -2.31 -9.57
N LYS A 341 -14.93 -1.43 -10.38
CA LYS A 341 -15.64 -1.84 -11.59
C LYS A 341 -14.67 -2.40 -12.63
N LYS A 342 -13.49 -1.79 -12.78
CA LYS A 342 -12.41 -2.31 -13.65
C LYS A 342 -11.91 -3.67 -13.19
N TRP A 343 -11.67 -3.85 -11.89
CA TRP A 343 -11.32 -5.17 -11.33
C TRP A 343 -12.36 -6.25 -11.68
N GLN A 344 -13.66 -5.94 -11.57
CA GLN A 344 -14.72 -6.89 -11.94
C GLN A 344 -14.77 -7.22 -13.43
N GLU A 345 -14.37 -6.27 -14.29
CA GLU A 345 -14.32 -6.46 -15.74
C GLU A 345 -13.14 -7.33 -16.16
N GLU A 346 -11.99 -7.20 -15.48
CA GLU A 346 -10.72 -7.88 -15.86
C GLU A 346 -10.49 -9.21 -15.12
N GLU A 347 -10.80 -9.29 -13.82
CA GLU A 347 -10.44 -10.43 -12.96
C GLU A 347 -11.65 -11.23 -12.44
N GLU A 348 -12.88 -10.86 -12.85
CA GLU A 348 -14.19 -11.45 -12.52
C GLU A 348 -14.53 -11.61 -11.02
N ASP A 349 -13.74 -12.38 -10.25
CA ASP A 349 -14.03 -12.85 -8.90
C ASP A 349 -13.09 -12.32 -7.81
N VAL A 350 -12.04 -11.57 -8.17
CA VAL A 350 -11.11 -10.94 -7.23
C VAL A 350 -11.08 -9.43 -7.42
N ILE A 351 -11.09 -8.70 -6.31
CA ILE A 351 -10.91 -7.24 -6.28
C ILE A 351 -9.94 -6.94 -5.14
N ASP A 352 -8.92 -6.12 -5.36
CA ASP A 352 -8.04 -5.72 -4.27
C ASP A 352 -8.66 -4.67 -3.33
N ASP A 353 -8.00 -4.41 -2.20
CA ASP A 353 -8.28 -3.25 -1.38
C ASP A 353 -7.99 -1.99 -2.21
N CYS A 354 -8.96 -1.07 -2.24
CA CYS A 354 -8.88 0.12 -3.09
C CYS A 354 -8.84 1.35 -2.20
N THR A 355 -7.69 2.04 -2.13
CA THR A 355 -7.51 3.26 -1.35
C THR A 355 -6.98 4.40 -2.19
N ALA A 356 -7.67 5.54 -2.14
CA ALA A 356 -7.26 6.79 -2.76
C ALA A 356 -7.42 7.96 -1.78
N MET A 357 -6.32 8.68 -1.54
CA MET A 357 -6.31 9.97 -0.87
C MET A 357 -6.20 11.06 -1.93
N VAL A 358 -7.24 11.86 -2.08
CA VAL A 358 -7.33 12.94 -3.07
C VAL A 358 -7.25 14.26 -2.35
N ALA A 359 -6.38 15.15 -2.84
CA ALA A 359 -6.25 16.51 -2.36
C ALA A 359 -6.34 17.51 -3.52
N TYR A 360 -7.11 18.57 -3.34
CA TYR A 360 -7.17 19.74 -4.21
C TYR A 360 -6.23 20.81 -3.68
N LEU A 361 -5.41 21.36 -4.57
CA LEU A 361 -4.39 22.34 -4.26
C LEU A 361 -4.81 23.71 -4.78
N THR A 362 -4.72 24.71 -3.91
CA THR A 362 -4.73 26.13 -4.29
C THR A 362 -3.38 26.71 -3.91
N VAL A 363 -2.57 27.04 -4.92
CA VAL A 363 -1.19 27.49 -4.74
C VAL A 363 -1.09 28.95 -5.16
N GLU A 364 -0.66 29.79 -4.23
CA GLU A 364 -0.38 31.20 -4.48
C GLU A 364 0.94 31.37 -5.27
N PRO A 365 1.05 32.41 -6.12
CA PRO A 365 2.27 32.72 -6.87
C PRO A 365 3.55 32.89 -6.02
#